data_AF-A0A8T2TJT5-F1
#
_entry.id   AF-A0A8T2TJT5-F1
#
_cell.length_a   1.000
_cell.length_b   1.000
_cell.length_c   1.000
_cell.angle_alpha   90.00
_cell.angle_beta   90.00
_cell.angle_gamma   90.00
#
_symmetry.space_group_name_H-M   'P 1'
#
loop_
_entity.id
_entity.type
_entity.pdbx_description
1 polymer ?
#
loop_
_entity_poly.entity_id
_entity_poly.type
_entity_poly.pdbx_seq_one_letter_code
_entity_poly.pdbx_strand_id
1 'polypeptide(L)'
;MYDPEAQKWAEIERLRSSAFSRMGMAAVNYKGKLHMVSGVGVTYDPATGRWGDMPRGMKEGWSGQSVVVNGSLFMLDEPSGRLKVYNEVKDEWKCVTPKDDALKGMEQLVGGSCGTFCGIVRKKVVRGDRTVDEDAIRIVDVKGVKPAVKDVRLPFGRVVAVQVLSRMVL
;
A
#
# COMPACT_ATOMS: atom_id res chain seq x y z
N MET A 1 14.25 2.68 -15.21
CA MET A 1 12.88 2.31 -15.60
C MET A 1 12.96 1.28 -16.70
N TYR A 2 12.18 0.21 -16.62
CA TYR A 2 12.14 -0.80 -17.67
C TYR A 2 11.18 -0.34 -18.78
N ASP A 3 11.66 -0.34 -20.02
CA ASP A 3 10.87 -0.13 -21.22
C ASP A 3 10.48 -1.50 -21.78
N PRO A 4 9.19 -1.89 -21.74
CA PRO A 4 8.76 -3.20 -22.22
C PRO A 4 8.83 -3.34 -23.75
N GLU A 5 8.69 -2.24 -24.51
CA GLU A 5 8.72 -2.26 -25.97
C GLU A 5 10.16 -2.42 -26.47
N ALA A 6 11.09 -1.67 -25.89
CA ALA A 6 12.51 -1.77 -26.23
C ALA A 6 13.25 -2.88 -25.46
N GLN A 7 12.56 -3.60 -24.57
CA GLN A 7 13.08 -4.67 -23.71
C GLN A 7 14.38 -4.30 -22.98
N LYS A 8 14.48 -3.05 -22.53
CA LYS A 8 15.73 -2.51 -21.95
C LYS A 8 15.46 -1.69 -20.72
N TRP A 9 16.45 -1.66 -19.84
CA TRP A 9 16.48 -0.71 -18.73
C TRP A 9 17.03 0.63 -19.20
N ALA A 10 16.30 1.70 -18.92
CA ALA A 10 16.77 3.07 -19.05
C ALA A 10 17.10 3.66 -17.68
N GLU A 11 18.17 4.44 -17.60
CA GLU A 11 18.46 5.25 -16.42
C GLU A 11 17.38 6.34 -16.29
N ILE A 12 16.97 6.64 -15.05
CA ILE A 12 16.10 7.78 -14.74
C ILE A 12 16.90 8.81 -13.97
N GLU A 13 16.38 10.04 -13.84
CA GLU A 13 17.04 11.06 -13.01
C GLU A 13 17.42 10.49 -11.64
N ARG A 14 18.67 10.70 -11.25
CA ARG A 14 19.17 10.24 -9.96
C ARG A 14 18.50 11.05 -8.85
N LEU A 15 17.84 10.35 -7.92
CA LEU A 15 17.32 10.97 -6.70
C LEU A 15 18.49 11.50 -5.86
N ARG A 16 18.56 12.83 -5.67
CA ARG A 16 19.64 13.51 -4.94
C ARG A 16 19.43 13.50 -3.42
N SER A 17 18.98 12.38 -2.87
CA SER A 17 18.77 12.21 -1.43
C SER A 17 19.12 10.78 -1.01
N SER A 18 19.93 10.67 0.05
CA SER A 18 20.27 9.38 0.68
C SER A 18 19.22 8.90 1.68
N ALA A 19 18.15 9.68 1.92
CA ALA A 19 17.09 9.35 2.87
C ALA A 19 16.39 8.02 2.54
N PHE A 20 16.45 7.58 1.28
CA PHE A 20 15.83 6.36 0.78
C PHE A 20 16.83 5.21 0.56
N SER A 21 18.11 5.38 0.92
CA SER A 21 19.17 4.40 0.61
C SER A 21 19.38 3.32 1.67
N ARG A 22 18.73 3.43 2.84
CA ARG A 22 19.04 2.60 4.02
C ARG A 22 18.03 1.48 4.33
N MET A 23 16.80 1.61 3.87
CA MET A 23 15.73 0.64 4.14
C MET A 23 14.93 0.37 2.86
N GLY A 24 14.37 -0.83 2.74
CA GLY A 24 13.41 -1.15 1.69
C GLY A 24 12.17 -0.27 1.84
N MET A 25 12.08 0.78 1.03
CA MET A 25 10.97 1.72 1.04
C MET A 25 9.97 1.35 -0.05
N ALA A 26 8.70 1.22 0.33
CA ALA A 26 7.63 1.07 -0.65
C ALA A 26 7.49 2.38 -1.45
N ALA A 27 7.42 2.24 -2.76
CA ALA A 27 7.10 3.33 -3.67
C ALA A 27 5.67 3.09 -4.20
N VAL A 28 4.82 4.11 -4.15
CA VAL A 28 3.41 3.99 -4.55
C VAL A 28 3.15 4.77 -5.81
N ASN A 29 2.60 4.08 -6.83
CA ASN A 29 2.07 4.76 -7.99
C ASN A 29 0.72 5.37 -7.63
N TYR A 30 0.63 6.69 -7.67
CA TYR A 30 -0.60 7.45 -7.47
C TYR A 30 -0.72 8.47 -8.60
N LYS A 31 -1.81 8.39 -9.36
CA LYS A 31 -2.06 9.20 -10.57
C LYS A 31 -0.87 9.27 -11.54
N GLY A 32 -0.25 8.12 -11.79
CA GLY A 32 0.84 8.00 -12.76
C GLY A 32 2.20 8.50 -12.26
N LYS A 33 2.29 8.98 -11.01
CA LYS A 33 3.54 9.44 -10.39
C LYS A 33 3.96 8.50 -9.28
N LEU A 34 5.26 8.32 -9.10
CA LEU A 34 5.82 7.48 -8.04
C LEU A 34 6.06 8.31 -6.78
N HIS A 35 5.49 7.90 -5.66
CA HIS A 35 5.59 8.62 -4.37
C HIS A 35 6.35 7.77 -3.36
N MET A 36 7.26 8.38 -2.60
CA MET A 36 8.08 7.71 -1.58
C MET A 36 8.23 8.60 -0.34
N VAL A 37 8.13 8.01 0.87
CA VAL A 37 8.24 8.75 2.15
C VAL A 37 9.17 8.04 3.14
N SER A 38 10.31 8.65 3.49
CA SER A 38 11.30 8.14 4.47
C SER A 38 11.79 9.31 5.34
N GLY A 39 10.87 9.97 6.06
CA GLY A 39 11.11 11.24 6.77
C GLY A 39 11.14 12.49 5.86
N VAL A 40 11.60 12.34 4.62
CA VAL A 40 11.33 13.25 3.50
C VAL A 40 10.33 12.61 2.53
N GLY A 41 9.58 13.42 1.79
CA GLY A 41 8.64 12.95 0.77
C GLY A 41 9.08 13.41 -0.61
N VAL A 42 9.17 12.49 -1.58
CA VAL A 42 9.55 12.80 -2.96
C VAL A 42 8.57 12.18 -3.95
N THR A 43 8.41 12.85 -5.09
CA THR A 43 7.56 12.41 -6.18
C THR A 43 8.35 12.36 -7.47
N TYR A 44 8.34 11.24 -8.18
CA TYR A 44 8.84 11.13 -9.55
C TYR A 44 7.70 11.28 -10.54
N ASP A 45 7.86 12.17 -11.50
CA ASP A 45 6.94 12.39 -12.61
C ASP A 45 7.53 11.80 -13.90
N PRO A 46 7.06 10.62 -14.36
CA PRO A 46 7.55 10.00 -15.59
C PRO A 46 7.36 10.87 -16.83
N ALA A 47 6.37 11.78 -16.86
CA ALA A 47 6.12 12.65 -18.02
C ALA A 47 7.23 13.70 -18.22
N THR A 48 7.88 14.12 -17.13
CA THR A 48 9.01 15.06 -17.18
C THR A 48 10.35 14.36 -16.97
N GLY A 49 10.33 13.10 -16.51
CA GLY A 49 11.50 12.33 -16.14
C GLY A 49 12.18 12.84 -14.87
N ARG A 50 11.48 13.63 -14.03
CA ARG A 50 12.09 14.35 -12.90
C ARG A 50 11.56 13.96 -11.54
N TRP A 51 12.43 14.09 -10.54
CA TRP A 51 12.03 14.12 -9.13
C TRP A 51 11.61 15.52 -8.70
N GLY A 52 10.63 15.59 -7.81
CA GLY A 52 10.18 16.83 -7.17
C GLY A 52 9.76 16.59 -5.74
N ASP A 53 9.49 17.69 -5.04
CA ASP A 53 8.99 17.65 -3.68
C ASP A 53 7.54 17.13 -3.63
N MET A 54 7.25 16.36 -2.58
CA MET A 54 5.89 15.91 -2.30
C MET A 54 5.08 17.04 -1.65
N PRO A 55 3.76 17.15 -1.92
CA PRO A 55 2.88 18.05 -1.19
C PRO A 55 3.01 17.89 0.33
N ARG A 56 2.96 19.00 1.06
CA ARG A 56 3.30 19.04 2.48
C ARG A 56 2.36 18.16 3.29
N GLY A 57 1.06 18.30 3.10
CA GLY A 57 0.06 17.54 3.86
C GLY A 57 0.03 16.06 3.48
N MET A 58 0.29 15.74 2.21
CA MET A 58 0.55 14.36 1.77
C MET A 58 1.69 13.76 2.59
N LYS A 59 2.87 14.40 2.62
CA LYS A 59 4.05 13.91 3.35
C LYS A 59 3.77 13.79 4.86
N GLU A 60 3.28 14.85 5.50
CA GLU A 60 3.16 14.92 6.96
C GLU A 60 2.16 13.91 7.53
N GLY A 61 1.09 13.59 6.79
CA GLY A 61 0.09 12.63 7.25
C GLY A 61 0.33 11.17 6.84
N TRP A 62 1.37 10.88 6.04
CA TRP A 62 1.71 9.55 5.52
C TRP A 62 2.60 8.80 6.51
N SER A 63 1.97 8.02 7.38
CA SER A 63 2.63 7.35 8.51
C SER A 63 2.61 5.82 8.44
N GLY A 64 2.13 5.23 7.34
CA GLY A 64 1.89 3.81 7.26
C GLY A 64 1.94 3.24 5.84
N GLN A 65 1.60 1.96 5.72
CA GLN A 65 1.49 1.28 4.44
C GLN A 65 0.39 1.92 3.62
N SER A 66 0.52 1.90 2.30
CA SER A 66 -0.39 2.63 1.43
C SER A 66 -0.68 1.86 0.15
N VAL A 67 -1.87 2.09 -0.38
CA VAL A 67 -2.42 1.37 -1.50
C VAL A 67 -3.35 2.28 -2.28
N VAL A 68 -3.31 2.18 -3.61
CA VAL A 68 -4.26 2.91 -4.45
C VAL A 68 -5.41 1.99 -4.82
N VAL A 69 -6.63 2.46 -4.56
CA VAL A 69 -7.88 1.76 -4.85
C VAL A 69 -8.79 2.71 -5.62
N ASN A 70 -9.21 2.32 -6.82
CA ASN A 70 -10.03 3.14 -7.72
C ASN A 70 -9.51 4.60 -7.87
N GLY A 71 -8.19 4.78 -7.95
CA GLY A 71 -7.57 6.09 -8.10
C GLY A 71 -7.53 6.95 -6.84
N SER A 72 -7.98 6.44 -5.68
CA SER A 72 -7.80 7.07 -4.38
C SER A 72 -6.63 6.44 -3.62
N LEU A 73 -5.79 7.28 -3.00
CA LEU A 73 -4.66 6.84 -2.19
C LEU A 73 -5.12 6.61 -0.74
N PHE A 74 -5.08 5.37 -0.30
CA PHE A 74 -5.33 4.98 1.08
C PHE A 74 -4.02 4.74 1.82
N MET A 75 -4.03 5.02 3.11
CA MET A 75 -2.95 4.71 4.03
C MET A 75 -3.51 4.03 5.28
N LEU A 76 -2.91 2.92 5.65
CA LEU A 76 -3.19 2.15 6.85
C LEU A 76 -2.05 2.33 7.85
N ASP A 77 -2.39 2.95 8.97
CA ASP A 77 -1.57 2.91 10.18
C ASP A 77 -1.84 1.57 10.89
N GLU A 78 -1.07 0.55 10.50
CA GLU A 78 -1.27 -0.84 10.91
C GLU A 78 -1.33 -1.02 12.43
N PRO A 79 -0.42 -0.44 13.25
CA PRO A 79 -0.47 -0.63 14.70
C PRO A 79 -1.78 -0.20 15.35
N SER A 80 -2.40 0.88 14.84
CA SER A 80 -3.68 1.39 15.35
C SER A 80 -4.89 0.82 14.60
N GLY A 81 -4.70 0.27 13.40
CA GLY A 81 -5.79 -0.11 12.50
C GLY A 81 -6.55 1.10 11.92
N ARG A 82 -5.94 2.29 11.91
CA ARG A 82 -6.54 3.50 11.36
C ARG A 82 -6.35 3.56 9.85
N LEU A 83 -7.45 3.70 9.11
CA LEU A 83 -7.43 3.89 7.67
C LEU A 83 -7.71 5.35 7.34
N LYS A 84 -6.87 5.95 6.50
CA LYS A 84 -7.07 7.30 5.95
C LYS A 84 -7.08 7.27 4.44
N VAL A 85 -7.76 8.24 3.83
CA VAL A 85 -7.73 8.51 2.39
C VAL A 85 -7.21 9.92 2.15
N TYR A 86 -6.33 10.08 1.17
CA TYR A 86 -5.77 11.38 0.83
C TYR A 86 -6.75 12.21 -0.01
N ASN A 87 -6.95 13.47 0.38
CA ASN A 87 -7.70 14.47 -0.36
C ASN A 87 -6.73 15.47 -1.00
N GLU A 88 -6.53 15.35 -2.32
CA GLU A 88 -5.59 16.18 -3.07
C GLU A 88 -5.97 17.66 -3.12
N VAL A 89 -7.27 17.97 -3.13
CA VAL A 89 -7.77 19.35 -3.25
C VAL A 89 -7.41 20.16 -1.99
N LYS A 90 -7.42 19.50 -0.83
CA LYS A 90 -7.12 20.11 0.46
C LYS A 90 -5.72 19.82 0.96
N ASP A 91 -4.95 18.99 0.25
CA ASP A 91 -3.67 18.44 0.71
C ASP A 91 -3.77 17.89 2.14
N GLU A 92 -4.75 17.01 2.39
CA GLU A 92 -4.99 16.48 3.74
C GLU A 92 -5.39 15.00 3.73
N TRP A 93 -5.13 14.30 4.84
CA TRP A 93 -5.58 12.92 5.03
C TRP A 93 -6.89 12.90 5.82
N LYS A 94 -7.94 12.34 5.23
CA LYS A 94 -9.24 12.17 5.87
C LYS A 94 -9.34 10.79 6.50
N CYS A 95 -9.83 10.75 7.74
CA CYS A 95 -10.08 9.50 8.45
C CYS A 95 -11.26 8.74 7.80
N VAL A 96 -11.03 7.49 7.41
CA VAL A 96 -12.06 6.56 6.92
C VAL A 96 -12.53 5.69 8.08
N THR A 97 -11.60 5.13 8.85
CA THR A 97 -11.89 4.47 10.14
C THR A 97 -10.85 4.88 11.19
N PRO A 98 -11.26 5.35 12.38
CA PRO A 98 -10.32 5.86 13.38
C PRO A 98 -9.51 4.77 14.08
N LYS A 99 -10.11 3.60 14.27
CA LYS A 99 -9.50 2.39 14.84
C LYS A 99 -10.36 1.20 14.44
N ASP A 100 -9.73 0.19 13.85
CA ASP A 100 -10.38 -1.08 13.56
C ASP A 100 -9.40 -2.23 13.83
N ASP A 101 -9.70 -3.06 14.83
CA ASP A 101 -8.85 -4.21 15.17
C ASP A 101 -8.78 -5.22 14.02
N ALA A 102 -9.76 -5.22 13.11
CA ALA A 102 -9.72 -6.04 11.90
C ALA A 102 -8.71 -5.51 10.86
N LEU A 103 -8.14 -4.33 11.00
CA LEU A 103 -7.11 -3.82 10.09
C LEU A 103 -5.69 -3.89 10.68
N LYS A 104 -5.57 -4.28 11.94
CA LYS A 104 -4.26 -4.51 12.58
C LYS A 104 -3.58 -5.75 12.02
N GLY A 105 -2.26 -5.72 12.05
CA GLY A 105 -1.36 -6.79 11.59
C GLY A 105 -1.38 -7.00 10.08
N MET A 106 -1.97 -6.09 9.29
CA MET A 106 -2.01 -6.22 7.84
C MET A 106 -0.68 -5.79 7.21
N GLU A 107 -0.08 -6.68 6.44
CA GLU A 107 1.17 -6.46 5.73
C GLU A 107 0.98 -6.59 4.21
N GLN A 108 1.89 -5.99 3.43
CA GLN A 108 1.93 -6.10 1.97
C GLN A 108 0.59 -5.76 1.30
N LEU A 109 0.13 -4.53 1.49
CA LEU A 109 -1.14 -4.08 0.91
C LEU A 109 -1.08 -4.07 -0.63
N VAL A 110 -2.13 -4.59 -1.25
CA VAL A 110 -2.27 -4.64 -2.72
C VAL A 110 -3.65 -4.17 -3.13
N GLY A 111 -3.72 -3.27 -4.10
CA GLY A 111 -4.97 -2.74 -4.63
C GLY A 111 -5.75 -3.84 -5.34
N GLY A 112 -7.03 -3.95 -5.03
CA GLY A 112 -7.95 -4.88 -5.65
C GLY A 112 -8.88 -4.21 -6.65
N SER A 113 -9.70 -5.00 -7.33
CA SER A 113 -10.77 -4.48 -8.18
C SER A 113 -11.97 -4.00 -7.36
N CYS A 114 -12.81 -3.15 -7.94
CA CYS A 114 -14.13 -2.79 -7.40
C CYS A 114 -14.11 -2.23 -5.98
N GLY A 115 -13.15 -1.36 -5.66
CA GLY A 115 -13.10 -0.68 -4.37
C GLY A 115 -12.58 -1.54 -3.22
N THR A 116 -11.71 -2.52 -3.52
CA THR A 116 -11.10 -3.39 -2.50
C THR A 116 -9.60 -3.23 -2.44
N PHE A 117 -8.99 -3.58 -1.31
CA PHE A 117 -7.57 -3.91 -1.23
C PHE A 117 -7.38 -5.16 -0.37
N CYS A 118 -6.26 -5.83 -0.55
CA CYS A 118 -5.90 -7.02 0.18
C CYS A 118 -4.62 -6.81 0.97
N GLY A 119 -4.42 -7.58 2.03
CA GLY A 119 -3.15 -7.68 2.75
C GLY A 119 -3.01 -9.05 3.40
N ILE A 120 -1.80 -9.37 3.83
CA ILE A 120 -1.49 -10.58 4.58
C ILE A 120 -1.72 -10.30 6.05
N VAL A 121 -2.40 -11.21 6.75
CA VAL A 121 -2.48 -11.20 8.21
C VAL A 121 -1.96 -12.53 8.74
N ARG A 122 -1.20 -12.47 9.82
CA ARG A 122 -0.63 -13.67 10.47
C ARG A 122 -1.15 -13.78 11.89
N LYS A 123 -1.70 -14.93 12.24
CA LYS A 123 -2.21 -15.22 13.57
C LYS A 123 -1.45 -16.39 14.17
N LYS A 124 -1.04 -16.24 15.43
CA LYS A 124 -0.55 -17.37 16.21
C LYS A 124 -1.73 -18.11 16.80
N VAL A 125 -1.88 -19.38 16.46
CA VAL A 125 -2.94 -20.25 16.95
C VAL A 125 -2.33 -21.39 17.75
N VAL A 126 -2.82 -21.57 18.98
CA VAL A 126 -2.40 -22.69 19.83
C VAL A 126 -3.23 -23.91 19.47
N ARG A 127 -2.55 -25.02 19.15
CA ARG A 127 -3.16 -26.33 18.87
C ARG A 127 -2.48 -27.38 19.74
N GLY A 128 -3.11 -27.69 20.88
CA GLY A 128 -2.50 -28.53 21.91
C GLY A 128 -1.31 -27.85 22.57
N ASP A 129 -0.15 -28.48 22.52
CA ASP A 129 1.13 -27.98 23.05
C ASP A 129 1.91 -27.10 22.05
N ARG A 130 1.44 -27.00 20.81
CA ARG A 130 2.12 -26.28 19.72
C ARG A 130 1.45 -24.95 19.42
N THR A 131 2.26 -23.93 19.13
CA THR A 131 1.80 -22.69 18.50
C THR A 131 2.16 -22.72 17.02
N VAL A 132 1.17 -22.55 16.15
CA VAL A 132 1.33 -22.52 14.70
C VAL A 132 0.96 -21.14 14.16
N ASP A 133 1.67 -20.69 13.12
CA ASP A 133 1.28 -19.50 12.37
C ASP A 133 0.20 -19.88 11.35
N GLU A 134 -0.95 -19.22 11.43
CA GLU A 134 -2.03 -19.28 10.44
C GLU A 134 -2.08 -17.95 9.68
N ASP A 135 -1.66 -17.99 8.42
CA ASP A 135 -1.75 -16.85 7.51
C ASP A 135 -3.13 -16.81 6.84
N ALA A 136 -3.64 -15.61 6.62
CA ALA A 136 -4.81 -15.37 5.78
C ALA A 136 -4.56 -14.16 4.87
N ILE A 137 -5.22 -14.18 3.71
CA ILE A 137 -5.35 -13.00 2.86
C ILE A 137 -6.61 -12.27 3.31
N ARG A 138 -6.44 -11.11 3.92
CA ARG A 138 -7.53 -10.24 4.36
C ARG A 138 -7.91 -9.29 3.23
N ILE A 139 -9.17 -9.33 2.83
CA ILE A 139 -9.78 -8.47 1.84
C ILE A 139 -10.57 -7.38 2.57
N VAL A 140 -10.37 -6.13 2.17
CA VAL A 140 -11.03 -4.95 2.74
C VAL A 140 -11.76 -4.23 1.62
N ASP A 141 -13.09 -4.10 1.73
CA ASP A 141 -13.93 -3.30 0.84
C ASP A 141 -14.16 -1.91 1.43
N VAL A 142 -13.77 -0.87 0.70
CA VAL A 142 -13.82 0.53 1.15
C VAL A 142 -14.95 1.35 0.52
N LYS A 143 -15.91 0.71 -0.17
CA LYS A 143 -17.06 1.44 -0.76
C LYS A 143 -18.11 1.85 0.28
N GLY A 144 -18.18 1.13 1.40
CA GLY A 144 -19.10 1.43 2.49
C GLY A 144 -18.59 2.52 3.43
N VAL A 145 -19.49 3.05 4.27
CA VAL A 145 -19.12 4.02 5.33
C VAL A 145 -18.13 3.41 6.33
N LYS A 146 -18.33 2.13 6.67
CA LYS A 146 -17.37 1.32 7.40
C LYS A 146 -16.78 0.28 6.45
N PRO A 147 -15.45 0.08 6.42
CA PRO A 147 -14.86 -0.96 5.61
C PRO A 147 -15.39 -2.35 5.99
N ALA A 148 -15.77 -3.15 4.99
CA ALA A 148 -16.14 -4.54 5.20
C ALA A 148 -14.90 -5.42 5.05
N VAL A 149 -14.75 -6.42 5.93
CA VAL A 149 -13.54 -7.26 5.99
C VAL A 149 -13.90 -8.73 5.81
N LYS A 150 -13.12 -9.44 4.99
CA LYS A 150 -13.23 -10.89 4.78
C LYS A 150 -11.84 -11.53 4.74
N ASP A 151 -11.66 -12.61 5.48
CA ASP A 151 -10.42 -13.39 5.47
C ASP A 151 -10.56 -14.60 4.53
N VAL A 152 -9.60 -14.79 3.64
CA VAL A 152 -9.38 -16.02 2.87
C VAL A 152 -8.27 -16.78 3.56
N ARG A 153 -8.63 -17.85 4.27
CA ARG A 153 -7.67 -18.73 4.95
C ARG A 153 -7.02 -19.66 3.96
N LEU A 154 -5.74 -19.94 4.18
CA LEU A 154 -5.01 -20.94 3.40
C LEU A 154 -4.96 -22.25 4.19
N PRO A 155 -5.11 -23.40 3.52
CA PRO A 155 -5.14 -24.70 4.18
C PRO A 155 -3.78 -25.10 4.78
N PHE A 156 -2.68 -24.55 4.26
CA PHE A 156 -1.32 -24.80 4.72
C PHE A 156 -0.35 -23.73 4.21
N GLY A 157 0.83 -23.66 4.82
CA GLY A 157 1.94 -22.82 4.38
C GLY A 157 1.87 -21.38 4.88
N ARG A 158 2.90 -20.61 4.49
CA ARG A 158 3.05 -19.19 4.82
C ARG A 158 2.88 -18.35 3.56
N VAL A 159 2.15 -17.24 3.66
CA VAL A 159 2.07 -16.27 2.57
C VAL A 159 3.30 -15.41 2.58
N VAL A 160 4.05 -15.48 1.48
CA VAL A 160 5.26 -14.68 1.26
C VAL A 160 4.98 -13.43 0.43
N ALA A 161 4.00 -13.49 -0.47
CA ALA A 161 3.60 -12.40 -1.35
C ALA A 161 2.12 -12.51 -1.75
N VAL A 162 1.49 -11.36 -1.99
CA VAL A 162 0.17 -11.25 -2.63
C VAL A 162 0.31 -10.35 -3.85
N GLN A 163 -0.33 -10.73 -4.96
CA GLN A 163 -0.46 -9.89 -6.14
C GLN A 163 -1.90 -10.02 -6.66
N VAL A 164 -2.53 -8.89 -6.96
CA VAL A 164 -3.81 -8.87 -7.66
C VAL A 164 -3.52 -8.62 -9.12
N LEU A 165 -3.88 -9.58 -9.96
CA LEU A 165 -3.75 -9.44 -11.41
C LEU A 165 -4.94 -8.67 -11.95
N SER A 166 -4.66 -7.69 -12.81
CA SER A 166 -5.71 -7.05 -13.61
C SER A 166 -6.44 -8.12 -14.42
N ARG A 167 -7.77 -8.04 -14.46
CA ARG A 167 -8.52 -8.85 -15.43
C ARG A 167 -8.11 -8.39 -16.81
N MET A 168 -7.53 -9.28 -17.61
CA MET A 168 -7.42 -9.06 -19.04
C MET A 168 -8.84 -9.01 -19.59
N VAL A 169 -9.24 -7.85 -20.12
CA VAL A 169 -10.39 -7.79 -21.01
C VAL A 169 -9.85 -8.30 -22.35
N LEU A 170 -10.22 -9.53 -22.70
CA LEU A 170 -9.99 -10.09 -24.03
C LEU A 170 -10.95 -9.45 -25.03
#